data_AF-A0A6J4TVX0-F1
#
_entry.id   AF-A0A6J4TVX0-F1
#
_cell.length_a   1.000
_cell.length_b   1.000
_cell.length_c   1.000
_cell.angle_alpha   90.00
_cell.angle_beta   90.00
_cell.angle_gamma   90.00
#
_symmetry.space_group_name_H-M   'P 1'
#
loop_
_entity.id
_entity.type
_entity.pdbx_description
1 polymer ?
#
loop_
_entity_poly.entity_id
_entity_poly.type
_entity_poly.pdbx_seq_one_letter_code
_entity_poly.pdbx_strand_id
1 'polypeptide(L)'
;GAAGADGQAQVLRFLPEEVTIKAGDTVRWVHRSAHEPHTVTFLGGEEAPEDVIFEPQPAGPPRLLQNNMTLFPQGGNVYNGEGFTNSGFMGDPLPGGTEYELTFDTPGEYGYYCILHAGGPEDPIGQAMVGRITVTE
;
A
#
# COMPACT_ATOMS: atom_id res chain seq x y z
N GLY A 1 5.82 17.71 9.01
CA GLY A 1 6.31 16.52 9.74
C GLY A 1 5.75 16.57 11.14
N ALA A 2 4.88 15.64 11.50
CA ALA A 2 4.42 15.49 12.87
C ALA A 2 5.22 14.35 13.50
N ALA A 3 6.02 14.68 14.51
CA ALA A 3 6.71 13.69 15.34
C ALA A 3 5.73 13.21 16.41
N GLY A 4 5.48 11.90 16.47
CA GLY A 4 4.77 11.26 17.57
C GLY A 4 5.53 11.43 18.89
N ALA A 5 4.77 11.69 19.95
CA ALA A 5 5.26 11.99 21.29
C ALA A 5 5.80 10.75 22.01
N ASP A 6 6.87 10.12 21.50
CA ASP A 6 7.65 9.08 22.20
C ASP A 6 9.10 8.99 21.73
N GLY A 7 9.59 9.96 20.95
CA GLY A 7 11.00 10.02 20.53
C GLY A 7 11.44 8.90 19.59
N GLN A 8 10.54 8.04 19.13
CA GLN A 8 10.79 7.13 18.02
C GLN A 8 10.42 7.85 16.72
N ALA A 9 11.42 8.17 15.90
CA ALA A 9 11.18 8.54 14.52
C ALA A 9 10.54 7.33 13.82
N GLN A 10 9.23 7.38 13.56
CA GLN A 10 8.61 6.41 12.67
C GLN A 10 9.14 6.66 11.27
N VAL A 11 9.68 5.61 10.64
CA VAL A 11 10.22 5.69 9.30
C VAL A 11 9.11 5.27 8.34
N LEU A 12 8.48 6.25 7.70
CA LEU A 12 7.42 6.05 6.68
C LEU A 12 8.01 5.50 5.38
N ARG A 13 8.55 4.27 5.42
CA ARG A 13 9.29 3.65 4.31
C ARG A 13 9.02 2.16 4.20
N PHE A 14 9.13 1.66 2.97
CA PHE A 14 9.44 0.26 2.74
C PHE A 14 10.95 0.05 2.86
N LEU A 15 11.37 -1.04 3.49
CA LEU A 15 12.79 -1.38 3.62
C LEU A 15 13.02 -2.86 3.21
N PRO A 16 13.93 -3.12 2.26
CA PRO A 16 14.52 -2.13 1.35
C PRO A 16 13.44 -1.48 0.46
N GLU A 17 13.72 -0.27 -0.05
CA GLU A 17 12.81 0.43 -0.98
C GLU A 17 12.76 -0.25 -2.35
N GLU A 18 13.86 -0.89 -2.75
CA GLU A 18 13.99 -1.60 -4.03
C GLU A 18 14.41 -3.04 -3.82
N VAL A 19 13.77 -3.96 -4.54
CA VAL A 19 14.18 -5.36 -4.62
C VAL A 19 14.21 -5.83 -6.07
N THR A 20 15.13 -6.74 -6.36
CA THR A 20 15.17 -7.48 -7.64
C THR A 20 14.89 -8.94 -7.36
N ILE A 21 13.92 -9.50 -8.07
CA ILE A 21 13.46 -10.90 -7.96
C ILE A 21 13.33 -11.51 -9.35
N LYS A 22 13.05 -12.82 -9.43
CA LYS A 22 12.72 -13.50 -10.69
C LYS A 22 11.22 -13.74 -10.83
N ALA A 23 10.76 -13.89 -12.06
CA ALA A 23 9.41 -14.34 -12.32
C ALA A 23 9.14 -15.70 -11.64
N GLY A 24 8.04 -15.77 -10.91
CA GLY A 24 7.66 -16.87 -10.03
C GLY A 24 7.98 -16.66 -8.54
N ASP A 25 8.79 -15.65 -8.19
CA ASP A 25 9.11 -15.37 -6.79
C ASP A 25 7.95 -14.67 -6.05
N THR A 26 7.86 -14.92 -4.75
CA THR A 26 6.93 -14.26 -3.83
C THR A 26 7.66 -13.21 -3.00
N VAL A 27 7.12 -11.99 -2.97
CA VAL A 27 7.55 -10.95 -2.03
C VAL A 27 6.60 -10.95 -0.83
N ARG A 28 7.18 -10.86 0.36
CA ARG A 28 6.44 -10.76 1.63
C ARG A 28 6.76 -9.44 2.32
N TRP A 29 5.72 -8.66 2.58
CA TRP A 29 5.78 -7.45 3.39
C TRP A 29 5.35 -7.78 4.81
N VAL A 30 6.08 -7.26 5.79
CA VAL A 30 5.79 -7.43 7.22
C VAL A 30 5.58 -6.06 7.84
N HIS A 31 4.41 -5.84 8.43
CA HIS A 31 4.10 -4.61 9.15
C HIS A 31 4.89 -4.55 10.46
N ARG A 32 5.66 -3.48 10.63
CA ARG A 32 6.54 -3.27 11.80
C ARG A 32 6.21 -1.99 12.57
N SER A 33 5.23 -1.21 12.12
CA SER A 33 4.81 0.02 12.82
C SER A 33 3.94 -0.32 14.02
N ALA A 34 4.15 0.38 15.13
CA ALA A 34 3.37 0.15 16.34
C ALA A 34 2.01 0.87 16.33
N HIS A 35 1.89 1.96 15.57
CA HIS A 35 0.77 2.90 15.72
C HIS A 35 0.18 3.39 14.40
N GLU A 36 0.84 3.16 13.27
CA GLU A 36 0.40 3.67 11.98
C GLU A 36 0.06 2.50 11.05
N PRO A 37 -1.17 2.43 10.52
CA PRO A 37 -1.52 1.42 9.52
C PRO A 37 -0.78 1.69 8.22
N HIS A 38 -0.40 0.64 7.51
CA HIS A 38 0.19 0.80 6.18
C HIS A 38 -0.51 -0.10 5.18
N THR A 39 -0.29 0.16 3.91
CA THR A 39 -0.77 -0.68 2.81
C THR A 39 0.37 -0.96 1.87
N VAL A 40 0.29 -2.06 1.13
CA VAL A 40 1.04 -2.32 -0.09
C VAL A 40 0.05 -2.21 -1.23
N THR A 41 0.21 -1.20 -2.10
CA THR A 41 -0.76 -0.89 -3.16
C THR A 41 -0.07 -0.84 -4.51
N PHE A 42 -0.54 -1.65 -5.46
CA PHE A 42 -0.21 -1.59 -6.87
C PHE A 42 -1.41 -1.08 -7.64
N LEU A 43 -1.23 -0.04 -8.46
CA LEU A 43 -2.32 0.48 -9.30
C LEU A 43 -2.57 -0.36 -10.55
N GLY A 44 -1.54 -1.02 -11.10
CA GLY A 44 -1.68 -1.86 -12.28
C GLY A 44 -2.32 -1.15 -13.49
N GLY A 45 -2.08 0.15 -13.63
CA GLY A 45 -2.65 0.98 -14.70
C GLY A 45 -4.02 1.62 -14.38
N GLU A 46 -4.59 1.35 -13.21
CA GLU A 46 -5.84 1.97 -12.75
C GLU A 46 -5.61 3.30 -12.01
N GLU A 47 -6.67 4.11 -11.87
CA GLU A 47 -6.64 5.28 -11.00
C GLU A 47 -6.67 4.87 -9.53
N ALA A 48 -5.99 5.66 -8.67
CA ALA A 48 -6.00 5.41 -7.24
C ALA A 48 -7.42 5.63 -6.67
N PRO A 49 -7.99 4.68 -5.92
CA PRO A 49 -9.24 4.92 -5.22
C PRO A 49 -9.02 5.95 -4.09
N GLU A 50 -10.02 6.81 -3.88
CA GLU A 50 -10.05 7.69 -2.71
C GLU A 50 -10.08 6.85 -1.43
N ASP A 51 -9.28 7.21 -0.43
CA ASP A 51 -9.26 6.45 0.84
C ASP A 51 -10.55 6.65 1.65
N VAL A 52 -11.11 7.86 1.61
CA VAL A 52 -12.34 8.23 2.33
C VAL A 52 -13.41 8.68 1.35
N ILE A 53 -14.58 8.06 1.44
CA ILE A 53 -15.77 8.40 0.67
C ILE A 53 -16.62 9.38 1.49
N PHE A 54 -16.98 10.50 0.87
CA PHE A 54 -17.90 11.48 1.42
C PHE A 54 -19.32 11.18 0.91
N GLU A 55 -20.17 10.64 1.77
CA GLU A 55 -21.56 10.33 1.43
C GLU A 55 -22.49 11.48 1.87
N PRO A 56 -23.16 12.18 0.94
CA PRO A 56 -24.09 13.24 1.27
C PRO A 56 -25.28 12.73 2.09
N GLN A 57 -25.73 13.54 3.05
CA GLN A 57 -26.92 13.24 3.86
C GLN A 57 -28.07 14.22 3.54
N PRO A 58 -29.35 13.79 3.64
CA PRO A 58 -30.49 14.68 3.45
C PRO A 58 -30.49 15.90 4.39
N ALA A 59 -29.91 15.75 5.58
CA ALA A 59 -29.66 16.83 6.52
C ALA A 59 -28.39 16.56 7.33
N GLY A 60 -27.64 17.62 7.64
CA GLY A 60 -26.39 17.55 8.40
C GLY A 60 -25.13 17.38 7.53
N PRO A 61 -23.94 17.27 8.16
CA PRO A 61 -22.68 17.08 7.44
C PRO A 61 -22.63 15.71 6.72
N PRO A 62 -21.85 15.56 5.63
CA PRO A 62 -21.64 14.27 4.97
C PRO A 62 -21.11 13.19 5.92
N ARG A 63 -21.46 11.93 5.66
CA ARG A 63 -20.82 10.79 6.34
C ARG A 63 -19.46 10.55 5.71
N LEU A 64 -18.47 10.33 6.56
CA LEU A 64 -17.16 9.84 6.14
C LEU A 64 -17.21 8.33 6.25
N LEU A 65 -17.04 7.66 5.12
CA LEU A 65 -16.97 6.21 5.03
C LEU A 65 -15.56 5.83 4.60
N GLN A 66 -14.96 4.88 5.31
CA GLN A 66 -13.72 4.29 4.84
C GLN A 66 -13.99 3.54 3.53
N ASN A 67 -13.17 3.76 2.49
CA ASN A 67 -13.32 3.04 1.24
C ASN A 67 -12.92 1.56 1.42
N ASN A 68 -13.83 0.65 1.09
CA ASN A 68 -13.54 -0.78 1.18
C ASN A 68 -12.43 -1.23 0.22
N MET A 69 -12.21 -0.51 -0.89
CA MET A 69 -11.12 -0.78 -1.83
C MET A 69 -9.73 -0.54 -1.21
N THR A 70 -9.63 0.35 -0.22
CA THR A 70 -8.36 0.63 0.49
C THR A 70 -8.26 -0.11 1.81
N LEU A 71 -9.39 -0.35 2.47
CA LEU A 71 -9.46 -0.99 3.79
C LEU A 71 -9.21 -2.50 3.75
N PHE A 72 -9.79 -3.20 2.78
CA PHE A 72 -9.74 -4.66 2.70
C PHE A 72 -8.79 -5.13 1.60
N PRO A 73 -8.19 -6.34 1.74
CA PRO A 73 -7.38 -6.91 0.67
C PRO A 73 -8.12 -6.95 -0.67
N GLN A 74 -7.43 -6.51 -1.73
CA GLN A 74 -7.90 -6.52 -3.11
C GLN A 74 -6.91 -7.27 -4.00
N GLY A 75 -7.41 -7.87 -5.08
CA GLY A 75 -6.62 -8.66 -6.02
C GLY A 75 -6.49 -10.13 -5.62
N GLY A 76 -5.55 -10.82 -6.25
CA GLY A 76 -5.20 -12.21 -5.94
C GLY A 76 -3.79 -12.31 -5.35
N ASN A 77 -3.31 -13.55 -5.21
CA ASN A 77 -1.96 -13.82 -4.68
C ASN A 77 -0.87 -13.87 -5.78
N VAL A 78 -1.27 -13.68 -7.04
CA VAL A 78 -0.37 -13.63 -8.20
C VAL A 78 -0.63 -12.33 -8.94
N TYR A 79 0.45 -11.64 -9.33
CA TYR A 79 0.43 -10.35 -9.97
C TYR A 79 1.29 -10.36 -11.24
N ASN A 80 0.68 -9.94 -12.34
CA ASN A 80 1.31 -9.86 -13.65
C ASN A 80 1.65 -8.42 -14.06
N GLY A 81 1.34 -7.43 -13.22
CA GLY A 81 1.50 -6.01 -13.53
C GLY A 81 0.23 -5.25 -13.85
N GLU A 82 -0.91 -5.93 -13.95
CA GLU A 82 -2.18 -5.34 -14.32
C GLU A 82 -3.19 -5.40 -13.17
N GLY A 83 -4.07 -4.40 -13.13
CA GLY A 83 -5.17 -4.33 -12.20
C GLY A 83 -4.79 -3.86 -10.79
N PHE A 84 -5.77 -3.25 -10.12
CA PHE A 84 -5.60 -2.80 -8.75
C PHE A 84 -5.41 -3.98 -7.78
N THR A 85 -4.33 -3.93 -6.99
CA THR A 85 -4.01 -4.92 -5.95
C THR A 85 -3.59 -4.19 -4.68
N ASN A 86 -4.15 -4.57 -3.54
CA ASN A 86 -3.95 -3.87 -2.28
C ASN A 86 -3.98 -4.85 -1.10
N SER A 87 -3.09 -4.66 -0.12
CA SER A 87 -3.01 -5.53 1.07
C SER A 87 -4.18 -5.39 2.06
N GLY A 88 -5.04 -4.39 1.90
CA GLY A 88 -5.85 -3.81 2.96
C GLY A 88 -4.98 -3.04 3.96
N PHE A 89 -5.63 -2.42 4.95
CA PHE A 89 -4.93 -1.77 6.05
C PHE A 89 -4.22 -2.83 6.90
N MET A 90 -2.89 -2.81 6.85
CA MET A 90 -2.03 -3.69 7.63
C MET A 90 -1.81 -3.14 9.03
N GLY A 91 -1.84 -4.04 10.02
CA GLY A 91 -1.76 -3.81 11.45
C GLY A 91 -2.66 -4.79 12.21
N ASP A 92 -2.50 -4.91 13.52
CA ASP A 92 -3.39 -5.70 14.37
C ASP A 92 -4.33 -4.76 15.14
N PRO A 93 -5.67 -4.89 15.06
CA PRO A 93 -6.47 -5.97 14.44
C PRO A 93 -7.08 -5.59 13.08
N LEU A 94 -6.29 -5.01 12.17
CA LEU A 94 -6.79 -4.45 10.92
C LEU A 94 -6.99 -5.53 9.83
N PRO A 95 -7.87 -5.29 8.84
CA PRO A 95 -8.26 -6.33 7.87
C PRO A 95 -7.12 -6.86 6.99
N GLY A 96 -6.05 -6.09 6.78
CA GLY A 96 -4.87 -6.52 6.04
C GLY A 96 -3.88 -7.37 6.85
N GLY A 97 -4.14 -7.57 8.15
CA GLY A 97 -3.27 -8.34 9.03
C GLY A 97 -1.87 -7.74 9.18
N THR A 98 -0.92 -8.52 9.68
CA THR A 98 0.46 -8.07 9.92
C THR A 98 1.42 -8.42 8.78
N GLU A 99 0.99 -9.22 7.81
CA GLU A 99 1.81 -9.70 6.69
C GLU A 99 0.99 -9.74 5.40
N TYR A 100 1.64 -9.45 4.28
CA TYR A 100 1.06 -9.51 2.94
C TYR A 100 2.05 -10.19 1.98
N GLU A 101 1.55 -11.07 1.13
CA GLU A 101 2.35 -11.85 0.18
C GLU A 101 1.80 -11.71 -1.24
N LEU A 102 2.69 -11.54 -2.22
CA LEU A 102 2.33 -11.46 -3.63
C LEU A 102 3.40 -12.13 -4.50
N THR A 103 2.99 -13.06 -5.36
CA THR A 103 3.85 -13.70 -6.36
C THR A 103 3.84 -12.90 -7.65
N PHE A 104 5.02 -12.66 -8.24
CA PHE A 104 5.14 -11.93 -9.50
C PHE A 104 5.47 -12.91 -10.63
N ASP A 105 4.60 -13.06 -11.62
CA ASP A 105 4.78 -14.08 -12.69
C ASP A 105 5.31 -13.51 -14.01
N THR A 106 5.39 -12.19 -14.12
CA THR A 106 5.72 -11.48 -15.35
C THR A 106 6.95 -10.58 -15.11
N PRO A 107 7.98 -10.62 -15.97
CA PRO A 107 9.10 -9.69 -15.89
C PRO A 107 8.66 -8.24 -16.11
N GLY A 108 9.23 -7.31 -15.36
CA GLY A 108 8.86 -5.90 -15.41
C GLY A 108 9.37 -5.09 -14.22
N GLU A 109 9.07 -3.79 -14.23
CA GLU A 109 9.24 -2.93 -13.05
C GLU A 109 7.87 -2.57 -12.49
N TYR A 110 7.69 -2.80 -11.19
CA TYR A 110 6.42 -2.59 -10.49
C TYR A 110 6.62 -1.62 -9.34
N GLY A 111 6.12 -0.40 -9.51
CA GLY A 111 6.02 0.60 -8.45
C GLY A 111 4.81 0.31 -7.55
N TYR A 112 5.02 0.41 -6.24
CA TYR A 112 3.97 0.28 -5.24
C TYR A 112 4.13 1.34 -4.15
N TYR A 113 3.05 1.60 -3.42
CA TYR A 113 3.04 2.63 -2.38
C TYR A 113 2.07 2.31 -1.26
N CYS A 114 2.26 2.98 -0.13
CA CYS A 114 1.25 3.06 0.90
C CYS A 114 0.27 4.20 0.58
N ILE A 115 -0.98 3.86 0.28
CA ILE A 115 -2.02 4.83 -0.11
C ILE A 115 -2.36 5.86 0.97
N LEU A 116 -2.01 5.56 2.22
CA LEU A 116 -2.20 6.44 3.38
C LEU A 116 -1.08 7.48 3.54
N HIS A 117 0.10 7.20 3.00
CA HIS A 117 1.33 7.95 3.28
C HIS A 117 2.08 8.39 2.01
N ALA A 118 1.44 8.24 0.85
CA ALA A 118 1.94 8.68 -0.45
C ALA A 118 0.77 8.98 -1.40
N GLY A 119 0.95 9.96 -2.30
CA GLY A 119 -0.04 10.34 -3.30
C GLY A 119 -0.03 9.47 -4.57
N GLY A 120 0.81 8.43 -4.61
CA GLY A 120 1.01 7.54 -5.74
C GLY A 120 2.35 6.79 -5.65
N PRO A 121 2.66 5.91 -6.62
CA PRO A 121 3.92 5.16 -6.67
C PRO A 121 5.15 6.01 -7.03
N GLU A 122 4.94 7.26 -7.46
CA GLU A 122 6.00 8.22 -7.77
C GLU A 122 6.44 8.96 -6.50
N ASP A 123 7.77 9.05 -6.24
CA ASP A 123 8.33 9.84 -5.12
C ASP A 123 9.24 10.97 -5.62
N PRO A 124 8.68 12.08 -6.10
CA PRO A 124 9.45 13.18 -6.68
C PRO A 124 10.37 13.90 -5.68
N ILE A 125 10.23 13.65 -4.37
CA ILE A 125 10.96 14.34 -3.30
C ILE A 125 11.69 13.42 -2.32
N GLY A 126 11.67 12.11 -2.54
CA GLY A 126 12.32 11.14 -1.67
C GLY A 126 11.73 11.13 -0.26
N GLN A 127 10.42 11.34 -0.09
CA GLN A 127 9.74 11.39 1.22
C GLN A 127 8.44 10.57 1.28
N ALA A 128 8.00 10.03 0.15
CA ALA A 128 6.81 9.19 0.09
C ALA A 128 7.14 7.75 0.48
N MET A 129 6.16 7.04 1.06
CA MET A 129 6.28 5.62 1.37
C MET A 129 6.01 4.81 0.09
N VAL A 130 7.03 4.73 -0.78
CA VAL A 130 7.01 4.01 -2.05
C VAL A 130 8.06 2.91 -2.07
N GLY A 131 7.85 1.91 -2.93
CA GLY A 131 8.86 0.90 -3.22
C GLY A 131 8.77 0.45 -4.67
N ARG A 132 9.82 -0.25 -5.11
CA ARG A 132 9.94 -0.76 -6.47
C ARG A 132 10.38 -2.21 -6.46
N ILE A 133 9.74 -3.02 -7.30
CA ILE A 133 10.14 -4.39 -7.57
C ILE A 133 10.59 -4.46 -9.03
N THR A 134 11.82 -4.90 -9.26
CA THR A 134 12.26 -5.32 -10.60
C THR A 134 12.18 -6.83 -10.68
N VAL A 135 11.38 -7.34 -11.62
CA VAL A 135 11.20 -8.76 -11.89
C VAL A 135 11.95 -9.10 -13.17
N THR A 136 12.92 -10.01 -13.06
CA THR A 136 13.66 -10.55 -14.22
C THR A 136 13.07 -11.87 -14.67
N GLU A 137 13.56 -12.39 -15.80
CA GLU A 137 13.38 -13.80 -16.17
C GLU A 137 13.91 -14.79 -15.12
#